data_AF-A0A1Q7AWJ7-F1
#
_entry.id   AF-A0A1Q7AWJ7-F1
#
_cell.length_a   1.000
_cell.length_b   1.000
_cell.length_c   1.000
_cell.angle_alpha   90.00
_cell.angle_beta   90.00
_cell.angle_gamma   90.00
#
_symmetry.space_group_name_H-M   'P 1'
#
loop_
_entity.id
_entity.type
_entity.pdbx_description
1 polymer ?
#
loop_
_entity_poly.entity_id
_entity_poly.type
_entity_poly.pdbx_seq_one_letter_code
_entity_poly.pdbx_strand_id
1 'polypeptide(L)'
;MNKISEELGTAVNVQTMVFGNMGNTSGTGVGFTRNPSTGEKEFYGEFLINAQGEDVVAGIRTPTPIRELDRVMPECYRQRRVKQQ
;
A
#
# COMPACT_ATOMS: atom_id res chain seq x y z
N MET A 1 -22.45 2.86 -15.31
CA MET A 1 -21.16 3.52 -15.61
C MET A 1 -21.17 4.90 -14.94
N ASN A 2 -20.05 5.36 -14.37
CA ASN A 2 -19.99 6.42 -13.34
C ASN A 2 -20.32 7.87 -13.78
N LYS A 3 -20.99 8.08 -14.94
CA LYS A 3 -21.38 9.40 -15.48
C LYS A 3 -20.23 10.43 -15.54
N ILE A 4 -19.04 9.98 -15.90
CA ILE A 4 -17.84 10.82 -16.03
C ILE A 4 -17.84 11.42 -17.46
N SER A 5 -17.62 12.73 -17.57
CA SER A 5 -17.53 13.42 -18.88
C SER A 5 -16.26 13.02 -19.63
N GLU A 6 -16.36 12.79 -20.94
CA GLU A 6 -15.22 12.49 -21.81
C GLU A 6 -14.27 13.70 -22.01
N GLU A 7 -14.76 14.92 -21.73
CA GLU A 7 -13.97 16.15 -21.86
C GLU A 7 -12.94 16.33 -20.73
N LEU A 8 -13.02 15.54 -19.66
CA LEU A 8 -12.13 15.67 -18.49
C LEU A 8 -10.67 15.29 -18.79
N GLY A 9 -10.41 14.52 -19.85
CA GLY A 9 -9.07 14.06 -20.22
C GLY A 9 -8.41 13.18 -19.14
N THR A 10 -7.09 12.97 -19.24
CA THR A 10 -6.29 12.24 -18.25
C THR A 10 -4.97 12.97 -17.99
N ALA A 11 -4.72 13.30 -16.73
CA ALA A 11 -3.45 13.89 -16.31
C ALA A 11 -2.37 12.81 -16.18
N VAL A 12 -1.10 13.22 -16.26
CA VAL A 12 0.07 12.35 -16.11
C VAL A 12 0.84 12.75 -14.86
N ASN A 13 1.18 11.79 -14.02
CA ASN A 13 2.04 11.99 -12.85
C ASN A 13 3.45 11.47 -13.16
N VAL A 14 4.46 12.30 -12.96
CA VAL A 14 5.88 11.91 -13.02
C VAL A 14 6.48 12.10 -11.63
N GLN A 15 7.04 11.05 -11.07
CA GLN A 15 7.53 11.02 -9.68
C GLN A 15 8.93 10.40 -9.63
N THR A 16 9.76 10.87 -8.71
CA THR A 16 11.03 10.21 -8.39
C THR A 16 10.79 8.82 -7.81
N MET A 17 11.54 7.84 -8.29
CA MET A 17 11.38 6.45 -7.89
C MET A 17 11.88 6.17 -6.47
N VAL A 18 11.15 5.30 -5.77
CA VAL A 18 11.58 4.62 -4.54
C VAL A 18 11.41 3.11 -4.75
N PHE A 19 12.33 2.31 -4.21
CA PHE A 19 12.43 0.89 -4.56
C PHE A 19 12.07 -0.01 -3.37
N GLY A 20 10.96 -0.74 -3.49
CA GLY A 20 10.55 -1.76 -2.51
C GLY A 20 11.29 -3.10 -2.66
N ASN A 21 12.12 -3.24 -3.70
CA ASN A 21 12.80 -4.47 -4.10
C ASN A 21 14.34 -4.43 -3.94
N MET A 22 14.84 -3.67 -2.97
CA MET A 22 16.27 -3.59 -2.63
C MET A 22 16.69 -4.55 -1.51
N GLY A 23 15.95 -5.66 -1.33
CA GLY A 23 16.23 -6.67 -0.30
C GLY A 23 15.22 -6.70 0.83
N ASN A 24 15.52 -7.46 1.88
CA ASN A 24 14.55 -7.81 2.93
C ASN A 24 14.21 -6.67 3.90
N THR A 25 14.95 -5.56 3.84
CA THR A 25 14.66 -4.32 4.56
C THR A 25 13.83 -3.33 3.72
N SER A 26 13.41 -3.73 2.52
CA SER A 26 12.55 -2.95 1.62
C SER A 26 11.23 -3.68 1.36
N GLY A 27 10.18 -2.94 1.05
CA GLY A 27 8.89 -3.53 0.71
C GLY A 27 7.90 -2.52 0.14
N THR A 28 6.78 -3.04 -0.34
CA THR A 28 5.66 -2.27 -0.88
C THR A 28 4.35 -2.81 -0.32
N GLY A 29 3.30 -1.99 -0.26
CA GLY A 29 2.02 -2.42 0.24
C GLY A 29 0.90 -1.42 -0.01
N VAL A 30 -0.32 -1.90 0.16
CA VAL A 30 -1.55 -1.12 0.06
C VAL A 30 -2.32 -1.25 1.36
N GLY A 31 -3.00 -0.18 1.77
CA GLY A 31 -3.80 -0.23 2.98
C GLY A 31 -4.85 0.85 3.05
N PHE A 32 -5.88 0.54 3.82
CA PHE A 32 -7.00 1.39 4.17
C PHE A 32 -6.90 1.75 5.65
N THR A 33 -7.35 2.96 5.98
CA THR A 33 -7.39 3.45 7.36
C THR A 33 -8.52 2.83 8.18
N ARG A 34 -9.47 2.20 7.50
CA ARG A 34 -10.63 1.47 8.04
C ARG A 34 -10.83 0.20 7.20
N ASN A 35 -11.54 -0.77 7.75
CA ASN A 35 -11.95 -1.93 6.96
C ASN A 35 -12.93 -1.47 5.87
N PRO A 36 -12.60 -1.66 4.57
CA PRO A 36 -13.46 -1.19 3.47
C PRO A 36 -14.76 -2.01 3.33
N SER A 37 -14.82 -3.21 3.89
CA SER A 37 -15.98 -4.11 3.83
C SER A 37 -16.96 -3.89 4.98
N THR A 38 -16.47 -3.60 6.18
CA THR A 38 -17.30 -3.47 7.40
C THR A 38 -17.40 -2.04 7.93
N GLY A 39 -16.47 -1.16 7.56
CA GLY A 39 -16.35 0.20 8.10
C GLY A 39 -15.69 0.27 9.48
N GLU A 40 -15.30 -0.87 10.06
CA GLU A 40 -14.63 -0.93 11.36
C GLU A 40 -13.36 -0.09 11.38
N LYS A 41 -13.10 0.54 12.53
CA LYS A 41 -11.91 1.37 12.75
C LYS A 41 -10.69 0.49 13.01
N GLU A 42 -10.28 -0.24 11.99
CA GLU A 42 -9.07 -1.04 11.98
C GLU A 42 -8.24 -0.77 10.72
N PHE A 43 -6.93 -0.85 10.88
CA PHE A 43 -6.03 -0.81 9.73
C PHE A 43 -6.13 -2.12 8.96
N TYR A 44 -6.59 -2.01 7.72
CA TYR A 44 -6.76 -3.12 6.80
C TYR A 44 -5.79 -2.96 5.64
N GLY A 45 -5.13 -4.02 5.20
CA GLY A 45 -4.21 -3.95 4.08
C GLY A 45 -3.18 -5.05 4.08
N GLU A 46 -2.31 -5.00 3.09
CA GLU A 46 -1.33 -6.04 2.80
C GLU A 46 -0.02 -5.46 2.24
N PHE A 47 1.06 -6.19 2.42
CA PHE A 47 2.39 -5.80 1.95
C PHE A 47 3.22 -7.00 1.50
N LEU A 48 4.26 -6.72 0.72
CA LEU A 48 5.28 -7.66 0.29
C LEU A 48 6.67 -7.09 0.57
N ILE A 49 7.53 -7.92 1.15
CA ILE A 49 8.96 -7.64 1.33
C ILE A 49 9.71 -7.96 0.04
N ASN A 50 10.68 -7.12 -0.29
CA ASN A 50 11.53 -7.23 -1.46
C ASN A 50 10.69 -7.39 -2.75
N ALA A 51 9.82 -6.41 -3.00
CA ALA A 51 8.81 -6.45 -4.07
C ALA A 51 8.53 -5.03 -4.60
N GLN A 52 7.95 -4.94 -5.80
CA GLN A 52 7.43 -3.69 -6.35
C GLN A 52 5.90 -3.65 -6.31
N GLY A 53 5.30 -2.46 -6.49
CA GLY A 53 3.84 -2.28 -6.40
C GLY A 53 3.05 -3.19 -7.34
N GLU A 54 3.62 -3.51 -8.51
CA GLU A 54 3.03 -4.45 -9.45
C GLU A 54 2.84 -5.85 -8.84
N ASP A 55 3.83 -6.36 -8.09
CA ASP A 55 3.77 -7.69 -7.47
C ASP A 55 2.61 -7.83 -6.48
N VAL A 56 2.24 -6.72 -5.82
CA VAL A 56 1.10 -6.67 -4.89
C VAL A 56 -0.21 -6.74 -5.66
N VAL A 57 -0.33 -6.07 -6.81
CA VAL A 57 -1.56 -6.02 -7.61
C VAL A 57 -1.74 -7.28 -8.46
N ALA A 58 -0.65 -7.84 -8.98
CA ALA A 58 -0.65 -9.02 -9.83
C ALA A 58 -0.99 -10.32 -9.06
N GLY A 59 -0.84 -10.33 -7.74
CA GLY A 59 -1.20 -11.47 -6.89
C GLY A 59 -0.31 -12.70 -7.08
N ILE A 60 0.88 -12.55 -7.68
CA ILE A 60 1.83 -13.65 -7.93
C ILE A 60 2.40 -14.19 -6.61
N ARG A 61 2.57 -13.31 -5.62
CA ARG A 61 3.03 -13.65 -4.27
C ARG A 61 1.90 -13.41 -3.28
N THR A 62 1.71 -14.33 -2.33
CA THR A 62 0.74 -14.16 -1.25
C THR A 62 1.12 -12.96 -0.39
N PRO A 63 0.32 -11.88 -0.38
CA PRO A 63 0.60 -10.71 0.44
C PRO A 63 0.47 -11.02 1.93
N THR A 64 1.26 -10.33 2.74
CA THR A 64 1.21 -10.46 4.21
C THR A 64 0.31 -9.37 4.80
N PRO A 65 -0.56 -9.67 5.79
CA PRO A 65 -1.39 -8.66 6.44
C PRO A 65 -0.57 -7.52 7.03
N ILE A 66 -1.01 -6.26 6.85
CA ILE A 66 -0.29 -5.05 7.26
C ILE A 66 0.06 -5.00 8.77
N ARG A 67 -0.65 -5.76 9.60
CA ARG A 67 -0.38 -5.90 11.04
C ARG A 67 0.97 -6.55 11.32
N GLU A 68 1.41 -7.47 10.46
CA GLU A 68 2.71 -8.14 10.61
C GLU A 68 3.89 -7.21 10.33
N LEU A 69 3.66 -6.06 9.69
CA LEU A 69 4.70 -5.06 9.47
C LEU A 69 5.25 -4.51 10.79
N ASP A 70 4.46 -4.49 11.87
CA ASP A 70 4.92 -4.09 13.20
C ASP A 70 6.04 -5.02 13.73
N ARG A 71 6.04 -6.29 13.31
CA ARG A 71 7.07 -7.27 13.68
C ARG A 71 8.30 -7.17 12.80
N VAL A 72 8.10 -7.02 11.49
CA VAL A 72 9.20 -7.08 10.50
C VAL A 72 9.92 -5.72 10.38
N MET A 73 9.19 -4.61 10.46
CA MET A 73 9.71 -3.24 10.33
C MET A 73 8.98 -2.28 11.30
N PRO A 74 9.21 -2.40 12.62
CA PRO A 74 8.49 -1.63 13.65
C PRO A 74 8.66 -0.11 13.50
N GLU A 75 9.81 0.35 13.02
CA GLU A 75 10.04 1.77 12.77
C GLU A 75 9.16 2.30 11.63
N CYS A 76 9.16 1.63 10.48
CA CYS A 76 8.32 1.97 9.34
C CYS A 76 6.82 1.93 9.72
N TYR A 77 6.41 0.91 10.49
CA TYR A 77 5.05 0.77 10.96
C TYR A 77 4.63 1.94 11.87
N ARG A 78 5.51 2.37 12.79
CA ARG A 78 5.27 3.54 13.66
C ARG A 78 5.22 4.85 12.88
N GLN A 79 6.16 5.09 11.96
CA GLN A 79 6.17 6.30 11.12
C GLN A 79 4.86 6.44 10.33
N ARG A 80 4.33 5.33 9.82
CA ARG A 80 3.03 5.32 9.12
C ARG A 80 1.87 5.75 10.02
N ARG A 81 1.86 5.37 11.30
CA ARG A 81 0.81 5.74 12.26
C ARG A 81 0.83 7.21 12.64
N VAL A 82 2.01 7.83 12.71
CA VAL A 82 2.18 9.24 13.10
C VAL A 82 1.65 10.20 12.02
N LYS A 83 1.76 9.84 10.73
CA LYS A 83 1.28 10.70 9.63
C LYS A 83 -0.25 10.67 9.39
N GLN A 84 -1.02 10.01 10.25
CA GLN A 84 -2.47 9.84 10.10
C GLN A 84 -3.30 10.40 11.28
N GLN A 85 -2.65 11.05 12.25
CA GLN A 85 -3.29 11.95 13.21
C GLN A 85 -3.11 13.39 12.72
#